data_AF-A0A521I978-F1
#
_entry.id   AF-A0A521I978-F1
#
_cell.length_a   1.000
_cell.length_b   1.000
_cell.length_c   1.000
_cell.angle_alpha   90.00
_cell.angle_beta   90.00
_cell.angle_gamma   90.00
#
_symmetry.space_group_name_H-M   'P 1'
#
loop_
_entity.id
_entity.type
_entity.pdbx_description
1 polymer ?
#
loop_
_entity_poly.entity_id
_entity_poly.type
_entity_poly.pdbx_seq_one_letter_code
_entity_poly.pdbx_strand_id
1 'polypeptide(L)'
;MQPSHLFTVRLWRARVGGGREEWRGVVQHVLTRETFTFRTWNDLIVRLVMLAISQNKADAQIHQSKAESDTSVMNASGATEQDNVDE
;
A
#
# COMPACT_ATOMS: atom_id res chain seq x y z
N MET A 1 -12.62 -8.50 4.93
CA MET A 1 -11.99 -9.30 3.87
C MET A 1 -10.55 -8.85 3.75
N GLN A 2 -9.58 -9.75 3.61
CA GLN A 2 -8.19 -9.36 3.39
C GLN A 2 -7.99 -9.00 1.91
N PRO A 3 -7.28 -7.91 1.58
CA PRO A 3 -6.99 -7.55 0.19
C PRO A 3 -6.15 -8.64 -0.47
N SER A 4 -6.53 -9.04 -1.68
CA SER A 4 -5.80 -10.01 -2.50
C SER A 4 -5.25 -9.34 -3.76
N HIS A 5 -4.09 -9.80 -4.21
CA HIS A 5 -3.42 -9.28 -5.40
C HIS A 5 -3.18 -10.39 -6.40
N LEU A 6 -3.44 -10.10 -7.69
CA LEU A 6 -3.21 -11.03 -8.78
C LEU A 6 -2.07 -10.53 -9.66
N PHE A 7 -1.12 -11.43 -9.92
CA PHE A 7 0.06 -11.16 -10.74
C PHE A 7 0.28 -12.24 -11.79
N THR A 8 0.96 -11.87 -12.87
CA THR A 8 1.62 -12.84 -13.75
C THR A 8 3.12 -12.84 -13.46
N VAL A 9 3.74 -14.02 -13.54
CA VAL A 9 5.19 -14.19 -13.41
C VAL A 9 5.70 -14.85 -14.67
N ARG A 10 6.69 -14.24 -15.31
CA ARG A 10 7.42 -14.82 -16.43
C ARG A 10 8.89 -14.96 -16.03
N LEU A 11 9.46 -16.13 -16.25
CA LEU A 11 10.87 -16.46 -15.97
C LEU A 11 11.53 -17.01 -17.25
N TRP A 12 12.74 -16.56 -17.56
CA TRP A 12 13.46 -17.02 -18.75
C TRP A 12 14.98 -16.95 -18.57
N ARG A 13 15.71 -17.76 -19.35
CA ARG A 13 17.17 -17.67 -19.50
C ARG A 13 17.49 -16.57 -20.51
N ALA A 14 18.26 -15.58 -20.10
CA ALA A 14 18.72 -14.48 -20.94
C ALA A 14 20.22 -14.60 -21.17
N ARG A 15 20.65 -14.52 -22.44
CA ARG A 15 22.07 -14.42 -22.77
C ARG A 15 22.60 -13.06 -22.32
N VAL A 16 23.63 -13.10 -21.50
CA VAL A 16 24.43 -11.95 -21.08
C VAL A 16 25.83 -12.17 -21.64
N GLY A 17 26.46 -11.12 -22.18
CA GLY A 17 27.65 -11.23 -23.05
C GLY A 17 28.75 -12.19 -22.57
N GLY A 18 29.56 -12.69 -23.51
CA GLY A 18 30.62 -13.66 -23.21
C GLY A 18 30.12 -15.10 -23.04
N GLY A 19 29.02 -15.46 -23.72
CA GLY A 19 28.47 -16.82 -23.72
C GLY A 19 27.78 -17.23 -22.42
N ARG A 20 27.55 -16.28 -21.50
CA ARG A 20 26.89 -16.54 -20.22
C ARG A 20 25.38 -16.44 -20.35
N GLU A 21 24.69 -17.14 -19.48
CA GLU A 21 23.24 -17.09 -19.38
C GLU A 21 22.84 -16.82 -17.94
N GLU A 22 21.97 -15.84 -17.76
CA GLU A 22 21.40 -15.45 -16.47
C GLU A 22 19.90 -15.75 -16.47
N TRP A 23 19.38 -16.12 -15.30
CA TRP A 23 17.94 -16.12 -15.09
C TRP A 23 17.44 -14.68 -14.96
N ARG A 24 16.38 -14.35 -15.68
CA ARG A 24 15.65 -13.10 -15.55
C ARG A 24 14.18 -13.40 -15.37
N GLY A 25 13.53 -12.56 -14.59
CA GLY A 25 12.09 -12.63 -14.39
C GLY A 25 11.44 -11.27 -14.44
N VAL A 26 10.14 -11.28 -14.73
CA VAL A 26 9.28 -10.12 -14.55
C VAL A 26 8.01 -10.56 -13.84
N VAL A 27 7.57 -9.73 -12.90
CA VAL A 27 6.25 -9.78 -12.29
C VAL A 27 5.44 -8.65 -12.87
N GLN A 28 4.18 -8.91 -13.22
CA GLN A 28 3.25 -7.86 -13.62
C GLN A 28 1.97 -7.95 -12.80
N HIS A 29 1.56 -6.85 -12.17
CA HIS A 29 0.27 -6.76 -11.51
C HIS A 29 -0.84 -6.72 -12.56
N VAL A 30 -1.86 -7.59 -12.44
CA VAL A 30 -2.87 -7.76 -13.50
C VAL A 30 -3.73 -6.51 -13.70
N LEU A 31 -4.14 -5.86 -12.61
CA LEU A 31 -5.01 -4.67 -12.68
C LEU A 31 -4.25 -3.40 -13.06
N THR A 32 -3.23 -3.02 -12.28
CA THR A 32 -2.47 -1.78 -12.48
C THR A 32 -1.46 -1.84 -13.63
N ARG A 33 -1.15 -3.04 -14.15
CA ARG A 33 -0.11 -3.29 -15.16
C ARG A 33 1.32 -2.94 -14.72
N GLU A 34 1.53 -2.55 -13.47
CA GLU A 34 2.87 -2.30 -12.93
C GLU A 34 3.75 -3.53 -13.06
N THR A 35 4.99 -3.32 -13.53
CA THR A 35 5.96 -4.39 -13.75
C THR A 35 7.18 -4.24 -12.85
N PHE A 36 7.70 -5.36 -12.35
CA PHE A 36 8.94 -5.44 -11.60
C PHE A 36 9.84 -6.53 -12.18
N THR A 37 11.04 -6.17 -12.61
CA THR A 37 12.05 -7.13 -13.08
C THR A 37 12.91 -7.64 -11.94
N PHE A 38 13.21 -8.93 -11.92
CA PHE A 38 14.11 -9.54 -10.94
C PHE A 38 15.15 -10.46 -11.59
N ARG A 39 16.28 -10.65 -10.92
CA ARG A 39 17.33 -11.61 -11.33
C ARG A 39 17.55 -12.72 -10.32
N THR A 40 17.13 -12.50 -9.08
CA THR A 40 17.21 -13.50 -8.01
C THR A 40 15.84 -13.76 -7.41
N TRP A 41 15.66 -14.92 -6.79
CA TRP A 41 14.45 -15.23 -6.03
C TRP A 41 14.26 -14.31 -4.83
N ASN A 42 15.36 -13.83 -4.24
CA ASN A 42 15.29 -12.91 -3.11
C ASN A 42 14.66 -11.57 -3.49
N ASP A 43 15.00 -11.01 -4.66
CA ASP A 43 14.40 -9.77 -5.17
C ASP A 43 12.88 -9.92 -5.35
N LEU A 44 12.42 -11.08 -5.82
CA LEU A 44 11.01 -11.40 -5.96
C LEU A 44 10.31 -11.44 -4.61
N ILE A 45 10.86 -12.18 -3.65
CA ILE A 45 10.28 -12.33 -2.30
C ILE A 45 10.17 -10.96 -1.63
N VAL A 46 11.23 -10.14 -1.67
CA VAL A 46 11.23 -8.79 -1.11
C VAL A 46 10.12 -7.94 -1.74
N ARG A 47 9.94 -8.00 -3.06
CA ARG A 47 8.87 -7.25 -3.75
C ARG A 47 7.48 -7.70 -3.30
N LEU A 48 7.23 -9.01 -3.18
CA LEU A 48 5.93 -9.54 -2.76
C LEU A 48 5.60 -9.16 -1.31
N VAL A 49 6.60 -9.20 -0.41
CA VAL A 49 6.44 -8.77 0.98
C VAL A 49 6.15 -7.27 1.08
N MET A 50 6.85 -6.42 0.31
CA MET A 50 6.55 -4.99 0.28
C MET A 50 5.13 -4.69 -0.17
N LEU A 51 4.62 -5.41 -1.18
CA LEU A 51 3.24 -5.25 -1.66
C LEU A 51 2.22 -5.65 -0.59
N ALA A 52 2.48 -6.74 0.16
CA ALA A 52 1.61 -7.17 1.25
C ALA A 52 1.57 -6.16 2.41
N ILE A 53 2.69 -5.52 2.75
CA ILE A 53 2.77 -4.54 3.84
C ILE A 53 2.20 -3.17 3.44
N SER A 54 2.40 -2.74 2.18
CA SER A 54 2.00 -1.40 1.73
C SER A 54 0.49 -1.17 1.77
N GLN A 55 -0.33 -2.20 1.57
CA GLN A 55 -1.79 -2.05 1.64
C GLN A 55 -2.30 -1.88 3.08
N ASN A 56 -1.67 -2.58 4.03
CA ASN A 56 -2.04 -2.45 5.44
C ASN A 56 -1.90 -1.02 5.96
N LYS A 57 -0.98 -0.22 5.40
CA LYS A 57 -0.83 1.20 5.76
C LYS A 57 -1.87 2.10 5.07
N ALA A 58 -2.20 1.84 3.81
CA ALA A 58 -3.20 2.61 3.08
C ALA A 58 -4.61 2.43 3.69
N ASP A 59 -4.96 1.20 4.05
CA ASP A 59 -6.24 0.89 4.71
C ASP A 59 -6.31 1.50 6.13
N ALA A 60 -5.22 1.44 6.90
CA ALA A 60 -5.18 2.01 8.25
C ALA A 60 -5.38 3.54 8.25
N GLN A 61 -4.89 4.24 7.22
CA GLN A 61 -4.96 5.69 7.15
C GLN A 61 -6.33 6.22 6.68
N ILE A 62 -7.05 5.44 5.87
CA ILE A 62 -8.44 5.75 5.48
C ILE A 62 -9.37 5.70 6.70
N HIS A 63 -9.17 4.75 7.62
CA HIS A 63 -10.01 4.61 8.82
C HIS A 63 -9.80 5.72 9.87
N GLN A 64 -8.61 6.32 9.96
CA GLN A 64 -8.34 7.40 10.91
C GLN A 64 -8.99 8.74 10.47
N SER A 65 -8.97 9.03 9.17
CA SER A 65 -9.58 10.27 8.62
C SER A 65 -11.11 10.35 8.77
N LYS A 66 -11.78 9.19 8.87
CA LYS A 66 -13.24 9.14 9.06
C LYS A 66 -13.66 9.33 10.53
N ALA A 67 -12.84 8.92 11.48
CA ALA A 67 -13.13 9.10 12.90
C ALA A 67 -12.96 10.58 13.35
N GLU A 68 -12.01 11.29 12.76
CA GLU A 68 -11.75 12.71 13.08
C GLU A 68 -12.81 13.66 12.48
N SER A 69 -13.42 13.28 11.35
CA SER A 69 -14.52 14.04 10.75
C SER A 69 -15.82 13.92 11.56
N ASP A 70 -16.18 12.73 12.05
CA ASP A 70 -17.39 12.53 12.88
C ASP A 70 -17.27 13.18 14.27
N THR A 71 -16.06 13.24 14.84
CA THR A 71 -15.82 13.87 16.16
C THR A 71 -15.85 15.40 16.10
N SER A 72 -15.51 15.99 14.95
CA SER A 72 -15.53 17.44 14.77
C SER A 72 -16.94 18.03 14.66
N VAL A 73 -17.95 17.26 14.23
CA VAL A 73 -19.34 17.76 14.09
C VAL A 73 -20.04 17.88 15.45
N MET A 74 -19.68 17.04 16.43
CA MET A 74 -20.31 17.05 17.76
C MET A 74 -19.85 18.21 18.67
N ASN A 75 -18.66 18.76 18.44
CA ASN A 75 -18.10 19.83 19.28
C ASN A 75 -18.43 21.25 18.80
N ALA A 76 -19.08 21.42 17.64
CA ALA A 76 -19.43 22.74 17.11
C ALA A 76 -20.80 23.26 17.59
N SER A 77 -21.55 22.49 18.39
CA SER A 77 -22.97 22.79 18.68
C SER A 77 -23.29 23.13 20.15
N GLY A 78 -22.30 23.46 20.99
CA GLY A 78 -22.60 23.80 22.38
C GLY A 78 -21.52 24.62 23.07
N ALA A 79 -21.61 25.95 22.97
CA ALA A 79 -21.19 26.89 24.01
C ALA A 79 -21.54 28.33 23.59
N THR A 80 -22.76 28.77 23.90
CA THR A 80 -23.04 30.19 24.09
C THR A 80 -23.76 30.36 25.43
N GLU A 81 -23.32 31.38 26.16
CA GLU A 81 -23.91 31.99 27.35
C GLU A 81 -23.75 31.28 28.70
N GLN A 82 -22.69 31.68 29.41
CA GLN A 82 -22.78 31.98 30.84
C GLN A 82 -21.96 33.25 31.08
N ASP A 83 -22.66 34.40 31.09
CA ASP A 83 -22.11 35.68 31.55
C ASP A 83 -22.45 35.87 33.03
N ASN A 84 -21.46 36.40 33.74
CA ASN A 84 -21.36 36.58 35.18
C ASN A 84 -22.48 37.43 35.78
N VAL A 85 -22.87 37.10 37.01
CA VAL A 85 -23.41 38.10 37.95
C VAL A 85 -22.68 37.93 39.28
N ASP A 86 -21.81 38.91 39.57
CA ASP A 86 -21.28 39.20 40.90
C ASP A 86 -22.36 39.89 41.74
N GLU A 87 -22.66 39.37 42.93
CA GLU A 87 -22.70 40.11 44.23
C GLU A 87 -22.97 39.16 45.41
#